data_AF-A0A319DDS4-F1
#
_entry.id   AF-A0A319DDS4-F1
#
_cell.length_a   1.000
_cell.length_b   1.000
_cell.length_c   1.000
_cell.angle_alpha   90.00
_cell.angle_beta   90.00
_cell.angle_gamma   90.00
#
_symmetry.space_group_name_H-M   'P 1'
#
loop_
_entity.id
_entity.type
_entity.pdbx_description
1 polymer ?
#
loop_
_entity_poly.entity_id
_entity_poly.type
_entity_poly.pdbx_seq_one_letter_code
_entity_poly.pdbx_strand_id
1 'polypeptide(L)'
;MAEASHPAHLSPSELGTKDYWETFYARTLSHISTKHSTNSNRHSHPTKASSNPSNPSNHTNSSSDEDSDSDDDNDVDDDSDPGTSWFSEHNAPDKVLQFLTDEEFPLAPCNTIPATTTSFSAADGEKESPQPCILDLGTGNGSMLALLRKRGGFRGEMVGVDYSARSVMLARELQRLRIHSAYLSDSEDDSGSESGCEGGDTNIRFEEWDILHSTADISRNDDGEGSEKEKLEWFPYDKGGFDIVLDKGTFDAVSLSDEVVKGHHDRNDKDEGKDTAASGKKIQRRVCERYPGVVRGLVRKGGFVVVTSCNWTEEELVRWFTASADAGDRLVVWGRVEYPRFRFGGREGQGVVTVCFQRVE
;
A
#
# COMPACT_ATOMS: atom_id res chain seq x y z
N MET A 1 -3.66 37.38 15.85
CA MET A 1 -4.17 35.99 15.74
C MET A 1 -4.03 35.62 14.28
N ALA A 2 -3.12 34.72 13.93
CA ALA A 2 -3.05 34.21 12.56
C ALA A 2 -4.24 33.27 12.38
N GLU A 3 -5.15 33.59 11.46
CA GLU A 3 -6.16 32.64 11.01
C GLU A 3 -5.43 31.36 10.59
N ALA A 4 -5.79 30.24 11.21
CA ALA A 4 -5.21 28.94 10.93
C ALA A 4 -5.65 28.53 9.51
N SER A 5 -4.90 28.97 8.50
CA SER A 5 -5.20 28.64 7.11
C SER A 5 -4.89 27.17 6.87
N HIS A 6 -5.87 26.47 6.32
CA HIS A 6 -5.72 25.15 5.73
C HIS A 6 -4.45 25.08 4.84
N PRO A 7 -3.66 23.99 4.82
CA PRO A 7 -2.53 23.86 3.91
C PRO A 7 -2.92 24.17 2.46
N ALA A 8 -2.02 24.83 1.72
CA ALA A 8 -2.28 25.21 0.34
C ALA A 8 -2.38 23.96 -0.55
N HIS A 9 -3.35 23.95 -1.44
CA HIS A 9 -3.60 22.86 -2.38
C HIS A 9 -2.44 22.67 -3.37
N LEU A 10 -2.06 21.41 -3.62
CA LEU A 10 -1.11 21.05 -4.66
C LEU A 10 -1.71 21.29 -6.05
N SER A 11 -0.87 21.66 -7.01
CA SER A 11 -1.28 21.69 -8.42
C SER A 11 -1.63 20.27 -8.90
N PRO A 12 -2.72 20.10 -9.67
CA PRO A 12 -3.06 18.79 -10.20
C PRO A 12 -2.00 18.21 -11.13
N SER A 13 -1.92 16.87 -11.20
CA SER A 13 -1.01 16.15 -12.09
C SER A 13 -1.58 14.80 -12.53
N GLU A 14 -0.96 14.16 -13.53
CA GLU A 14 -1.37 12.82 -14.00
C GLU A 14 -1.35 11.76 -12.88
N LEU A 15 -0.45 11.90 -11.89
CA LEU A 15 -0.37 11.01 -10.73
C LEU A 15 -1.63 11.05 -9.85
N GLY A 16 -2.46 12.09 -9.98
CA GLY A 16 -3.76 12.18 -9.31
C GLY A 16 -4.92 11.59 -10.10
N THR A 17 -4.68 10.92 -11.22
CA THR A 17 -5.73 10.39 -12.12
C THR A 17 -5.78 8.88 -12.14
N LYS A 18 -6.99 8.31 -12.21
CA LYS A 18 -7.19 6.86 -12.35
C LYS A 18 -6.52 6.29 -13.59
N ASP A 19 -6.63 7.01 -14.71
CA ASP A 19 -6.12 6.57 -16.02
C ASP A 19 -4.61 6.35 -16.02
N TYR A 20 -3.84 7.22 -15.35
CA TYR A 20 -2.40 7.05 -15.20
C TYR A 20 -2.07 5.72 -14.52
N TRP A 21 -2.73 5.45 -13.39
CA TRP A 21 -2.48 4.27 -12.58
C TRP A 21 -2.98 2.98 -13.25
N GLU A 22 -4.14 2.99 -13.88
CA GLU A 22 -4.61 1.86 -14.70
C GLU A 22 -3.62 1.51 -15.82
N THR A 23 -3.12 2.53 -16.51
CA THR A 23 -2.14 2.35 -17.60
C THR A 23 -0.82 1.82 -17.05
N PHE A 24 -0.37 2.33 -15.91
CA PHE A 24 0.85 1.87 -15.24
C PHE A 24 0.76 0.39 -14.86
N TYR A 25 -0.27 -0.01 -14.10
CA TYR A 25 -0.43 -1.40 -13.67
C TYR A 25 -0.72 -2.37 -14.83
N ALA A 26 -1.39 -1.92 -15.89
CA ALA A 26 -1.59 -2.73 -17.09
C ALA A 26 -0.27 -3.06 -17.80
N ARG A 27 0.69 -2.11 -17.86
CA ARG A 27 2.03 -2.36 -18.39
C ARG A 27 2.78 -3.37 -17.53
N THR A 28 2.78 -3.18 -16.20
CA THR A 28 3.42 -4.10 -15.26
C THR A 28 2.87 -5.54 -15.38
N LEU A 29 1.55 -5.71 -15.41
CA LEU A 29 0.91 -7.02 -15.61
C LEU A 29 1.35 -7.68 -16.92
N SER A 30 1.47 -6.89 -17.99
CA SER A 30 1.94 -7.39 -19.29
C SER A 30 3.40 -7.88 -19.20
N HIS A 31 4.28 -7.14 -18.51
CA HIS A 31 5.68 -7.53 -18.30
C HIS A 31 5.82 -8.81 -17.47
N ILE A 32 5.00 -8.96 -16.41
CA ILE A 32 5.00 -10.20 -15.59
C ILE A 32 4.55 -11.39 -16.44
N SER A 33 3.50 -11.23 -17.25
CA SER A 33 2.99 -12.29 -18.12
C SER A 33 4.01 -12.71 -19.18
N THR A 34 4.76 -11.78 -19.77
CA THR A 34 5.80 -12.09 -20.76
C THR A 34 7.01 -12.78 -20.13
N LYS A 35 7.52 -12.27 -18.99
CA LYS A 35 8.63 -12.89 -18.23
C LYS A 35 8.30 -14.33 -17.79
N HIS A 36 7.06 -14.59 -17.37
CA HIS A 36 6.64 -15.94 -17.00
C HIS A 36 6.52 -16.87 -18.23
N SER A 37 6.05 -16.35 -19.36
CA SER A 37 5.93 -17.13 -20.60
C SER A 37 7.30 -17.53 -21.17
N THR A 38 8.27 -16.63 -21.15
CA THR A 38 9.63 -16.90 -21.65
C THR A 38 10.39 -17.91 -20.78
N ASN A 39 10.25 -17.84 -19.45
CA ASN A 39 10.83 -18.82 -18.53
C ASN A 39 10.20 -20.22 -18.68
N SER A 40 8.88 -20.30 -18.90
CA SER A 40 8.21 -21.59 -19.13
C SER A 40 8.66 -22.31 -20.41
N ASN A 41 9.04 -21.56 -21.46
CA ASN A 41 9.53 -22.12 -22.73
C ASN A 41 11.01 -22.56 -22.71
N ARG A 42 11.82 -22.09 -21.75
CA ARG A 42 13.23 -22.52 -21.61
C ARG A 42 13.39 -23.90 -20.96
N HIS A 43 12.33 -24.47 -20.38
CA HIS A 43 12.36 -25.82 -19.77
C HIS A 43 11.79 -26.93 -20.64
N SER A 44 11.40 -26.65 -21.90
CA SER A 44 10.98 -27.67 -22.86
C SER A 44 12.07 -27.93 -23.91
N HIS A 45 13.19 -28.55 -23.52
CA HIS A 45 14.08 -29.23 -24.46
C HIS A 45 13.90 -30.75 -24.37
N PRO A 46 13.49 -31.44 -25.44
CA PRO A 46 13.38 -32.89 -25.43
C PRO A 46 14.79 -33.51 -25.48
N THR A 47 15.09 -34.35 -24.51
CA THR A 47 16.30 -35.17 -24.47
C THR A 47 16.32 -36.13 -25.66
N LYS A 48 17.05 -35.79 -26.73
CA LYS A 48 17.39 -36.75 -27.78
C LYS A 48 18.64 -37.53 -27.38
N ALA A 49 18.43 -38.82 -27.16
CA ALA A 49 19.44 -39.81 -26.84
C ALA A 49 20.51 -39.95 -27.93
N SER A 50 21.70 -40.26 -27.44
CA SER A 50 22.98 -40.52 -28.11
C SER A 50 22.94 -41.55 -29.25
N SER A 51 23.70 -41.27 -30.33
CA SER A 51 24.56 -42.26 -30.97
C SER A 51 25.63 -41.59 -31.86
N ASN A 52 26.88 -41.64 -31.41
CA ASN A 52 28.09 -41.42 -32.22
C ASN A 52 28.43 -42.73 -32.98
N PRO A 53 29.21 -42.75 -34.09
CA PRO A 53 30.67 -42.73 -33.93
C PRO A 53 31.55 -42.14 -35.09
N SER A 54 32.70 -41.59 -34.68
CA SER A 54 34.07 -41.65 -35.28
C SER A 54 34.36 -41.21 -36.73
N ASN A 55 35.26 -40.21 -36.91
CA ASN A 55 36.62 -40.37 -37.52
C ASN A 55 37.47 -39.07 -37.42
N PRO A 56 38.83 -39.12 -37.47
CA PRO A 56 39.72 -37.98 -37.16
C PRO A 56 40.45 -37.34 -38.36
N SER A 57 41.04 -36.16 -38.09
CA SER A 57 42.15 -35.43 -38.77
C SER A 57 41.86 -34.64 -40.06
N ASN A 58 42.11 -33.31 -40.04
CA ASN A 58 43.21 -32.66 -40.79
C ASN A 58 43.36 -31.15 -40.45
N HIS A 59 44.61 -30.66 -40.46
CA HIS A 59 44.99 -29.25 -40.38
C HIS A 59 44.81 -28.51 -41.73
N THR A 60 44.47 -27.20 -41.74
CA THR A 60 45.30 -26.05 -42.22
C THR A 60 44.48 -24.75 -42.45
N ASN A 61 45.00 -23.64 -41.88
CA ASN A 61 44.92 -22.19 -42.19
C ASN A 61 43.94 -21.60 -43.24
N SER A 62 43.23 -20.53 -42.84
CA SER A 62 43.40 -19.12 -43.32
C SER A 62 42.08 -18.34 -43.51
N SER A 63 41.95 -17.24 -42.75
CA SER A 63 41.32 -15.94 -43.08
C SER A 63 39.89 -15.87 -43.63
N SER A 64 38.95 -15.29 -42.87
CA SER A 64 38.46 -13.90 -42.97
C SER A 64 37.06 -13.78 -42.37
N ASP A 65 36.95 -12.86 -41.40
CA ASP A 65 35.87 -11.89 -41.17
C ASP A 65 34.42 -12.35 -41.28
N GLU A 66 33.74 -12.41 -40.12
CA GLU A 66 32.46 -11.74 -39.87
C GLU A 66 32.15 -11.88 -38.36
N ASP A 67 32.80 -11.03 -37.56
CA ASP A 67 32.36 -10.70 -36.20
C ASP A 67 31.01 -9.98 -36.33
N SER A 68 29.93 -10.74 -36.23
CA SER A 68 28.61 -10.16 -35.92
C SER A 68 28.56 -9.94 -34.42
N ASP A 69 29.18 -8.85 -33.98
CA ASP A 69 28.78 -8.12 -32.78
C ASP A 69 27.26 -7.95 -32.83
N SER A 70 26.53 -8.79 -32.10
CA SER A 70 25.16 -8.46 -31.72
C SER A 70 25.28 -7.89 -30.33
N ASP A 71 25.40 -6.56 -30.35
CA ASP A 71 25.27 -5.62 -29.26
C ASP A 71 24.66 -6.27 -28.02
N ASP A 72 25.53 -6.53 -27.04
CA ASP A 72 25.17 -6.63 -25.64
C ASP A 72 24.73 -5.22 -25.21
N ASP A 73 23.56 -4.81 -25.70
CA ASP A 73 22.77 -3.73 -25.14
C ASP A 73 22.55 -4.12 -23.69
N ASN A 74 23.48 -3.65 -22.85
CA ASN A 74 23.27 -3.42 -21.44
C ASN A 74 22.23 -2.30 -21.31
N ASP A 75 21.03 -2.55 -21.84
CA ASP A 75 19.81 -1.98 -21.32
C ASP A 75 19.80 -2.41 -19.86
N VAL A 76 20.19 -1.47 -19.01
CA VAL A 76 19.95 -1.52 -17.58
C VAL A 76 18.46 -1.78 -17.44
N ASP A 77 18.07 -3.05 -17.22
CA ASP A 77 16.70 -3.52 -17.12
C ASP A 77 16.07 -2.93 -15.84
N ASP A 78 15.73 -1.64 -15.91
CA ASP A 78 14.93 -0.87 -14.94
C ASP A 78 13.51 -1.46 -14.79
N ASP A 79 13.18 -2.48 -15.58
CA ASP A 79 11.95 -3.27 -15.62
C ASP A 79 11.97 -4.50 -14.66
N SER A 80 12.87 -4.52 -13.68
CA SER A 80 12.89 -5.56 -12.63
C SER A 80 11.98 -5.27 -11.43
N ASP A 81 11.38 -4.08 -11.33
CA ASP A 81 10.41 -3.79 -10.27
C ASP A 81 9.02 -4.28 -10.72
N PRO A 82 8.43 -5.32 -10.09
CA PRO A 82 7.12 -5.90 -10.45
C PRO A 82 5.92 -4.97 -10.18
N GLY A 83 6.10 -3.65 -10.35
CA GLY A 83 5.17 -2.57 -10.08
C GLY A 83 5.74 -1.70 -8.98
N THR A 84 6.11 -0.46 -9.32
CA THR A 84 6.84 0.48 -8.46
C THR A 84 6.42 0.39 -6.99
N SER A 85 7.32 -0.08 -6.14
CA SER A 85 7.15 0.03 -4.70
C SER A 85 7.42 1.48 -4.30
N TRP A 86 6.37 2.30 -4.33
CA TRP A 86 6.46 3.74 -4.02
C TRP A 86 7.07 3.96 -2.62
N PHE A 87 8.04 4.89 -2.53
CA PHE A 87 8.90 5.22 -1.37
C PHE A 87 10.02 4.22 -1.03
N SER A 88 10.29 3.21 -1.87
CA SER A 88 11.43 2.31 -1.67
C SER A 88 12.78 3.04 -1.65
N GLU A 89 12.92 4.14 -2.40
CA GLU A 89 14.10 5.01 -2.42
C GLU A 89 14.41 5.64 -1.06
N HIS A 90 13.40 5.72 -0.18
CA HIS A 90 13.52 6.21 1.19
C HIS A 90 13.48 5.10 2.25
N ASN A 91 13.44 3.84 1.81
CA ASN A 91 13.27 2.66 2.67
C ASN A 91 12.01 2.77 3.57
N ALA A 92 10.95 3.44 3.08
CA ALA A 92 9.78 3.69 3.90
C ALA A 92 9.00 2.43 4.29
N PRO A 93 8.82 1.41 3.42
CA PRO A 93 8.15 0.16 3.81
C PRO A 93 8.82 -0.51 5.01
N ASP A 94 10.14 -0.70 4.99
CA ASP A 94 10.89 -1.34 6.08
C ASP A 94 10.91 -0.49 7.35
N LYS A 95 10.96 0.84 7.24
CA LYS A 95 10.86 1.73 8.41
C LYS A 95 9.46 1.71 9.04
N VAL A 96 8.39 1.61 8.24
CA VAL A 96 7.02 1.43 8.75
C VAL A 96 6.86 0.05 9.37
N LEU A 97 7.41 -1.00 8.75
CA LEU A 97 7.47 -2.34 9.34
C LEU A 97 8.13 -2.27 10.73
N GLN A 98 9.34 -1.70 10.82
CA GLN A 98 10.07 -1.56 12.08
C GLN A 98 9.22 -0.85 13.14
N PHE A 99 8.62 0.28 12.77
CA PHE A 99 7.76 1.06 13.66
C PHE A 99 6.54 0.28 14.17
N LEU A 100 5.88 -0.49 13.31
CA LEU A 100 4.70 -1.29 13.67
C LEU A 100 5.05 -2.57 14.44
N THR A 101 6.29 -3.04 14.36
CA THR A 101 6.79 -4.19 15.12
C THR A 101 7.52 -3.81 16.41
N ASP A 102 7.70 -2.53 16.67
CA ASP A 102 8.36 -2.02 17.87
C ASP A 102 7.55 -2.38 19.13
N GLU A 103 8.22 -2.75 20.21
CA GLU A 103 7.57 -3.11 21.48
C GLU A 103 6.77 -1.96 22.09
N GLU A 104 7.10 -0.70 21.75
CA GLU A 104 6.33 0.47 22.18
C GLU A 104 5.00 0.62 21.42
N PHE A 105 4.86 0.01 20.23
CA PHE A 105 3.63 0.09 19.46
C PHE A 105 2.56 -0.85 20.06
N PRO A 106 1.39 -0.34 20.50
CA PRO A 106 0.43 -1.13 21.29
C PRO A 106 -0.12 -2.37 20.58
N LEU A 107 -0.15 -2.35 19.24
CA LEU A 107 -0.65 -3.44 18.42
C LEU A 107 0.46 -4.23 17.72
N ALA A 108 1.71 -4.09 18.18
CA ALA A 108 2.81 -4.89 17.67
C ALA A 108 2.57 -6.38 17.96
N PRO A 109 3.02 -7.30 17.08
CA PRO A 109 2.83 -8.73 17.27
C PRO A 109 3.35 -9.27 18.60
N CYS A 110 4.48 -8.74 19.12
CA CYS A 110 5.00 -9.11 20.44
C CYS A 110 4.05 -8.75 21.59
N ASN A 111 3.19 -7.74 21.40
CA ASN A 111 2.18 -7.29 22.36
C ASN A 111 0.82 -7.98 22.16
N THR A 112 0.56 -8.57 21.00
CA THR A 112 -0.74 -9.19 20.67
C THR A 112 -0.70 -10.72 20.55
N ILE A 113 0.47 -11.35 20.43
CA ILE A 113 0.63 -12.81 20.34
C ILE A 113 0.95 -13.37 21.73
N PRO A 114 0.19 -14.35 22.26
CA PRO A 114 0.50 -14.98 23.54
C PRO A 114 1.86 -15.68 23.53
N ALA A 115 2.67 -15.44 24.57
CA ALA A 115 4.02 -15.98 24.73
C ALA A 115 4.12 -17.53 24.71
N THR A 116 2.99 -18.23 24.89
CA THR A 116 2.90 -19.70 25.02
C THR A 116 2.76 -20.46 23.70
N THR A 117 2.66 -19.79 22.54
CA THR A 117 2.56 -20.48 21.23
C THR A 117 3.86 -21.11 20.72
N THR A 118 4.94 -21.06 21.50
CA THR A 118 6.21 -21.76 21.21
C THR A 118 6.36 -23.11 21.93
N SER A 119 5.35 -23.53 22.71
CA SER A 119 5.37 -24.82 23.42
C SER A 119 4.12 -25.66 23.10
N PHE A 120 4.34 -26.86 22.53
CA PHE A 120 3.34 -27.90 22.31
C PHE A 120 2.75 -28.39 23.63
N SER A 121 1.79 -27.66 24.19
CA SER A 121 0.86 -28.22 25.17
C SER A 121 -0.47 -27.51 25.04
N ALA A 122 -1.37 -28.15 24.28
CA ALA A 122 -2.78 -27.84 24.26
C ALA A 122 -3.37 -28.20 25.63
N ALA A 123 -3.49 -27.19 26.49
CA ALA A 123 -4.29 -27.27 27.70
C ALA A 123 -5.05 -25.94 27.85
N ASP A 124 -6.37 -26.08 27.83
CA ASP A 124 -7.38 -25.15 28.32
C ASP A 124 -7.57 -23.80 27.60
N GLY A 125 -8.46 -23.81 26.59
CA GLY A 125 -9.62 -22.89 26.47
C GLY A 125 -9.45 -21.36 26.53
N GLU A 126 -8.23 -20.81 26.60
CA GLU A 126 -8.01 -19.37 26.54
C GLU A 126 -8.37 -18.86 25.14
N LYS A 127 -9.37 -17.98 25.07
CA LYS A 127 -9.68 -17.24 23.83
C LYS A 127 -8.40 -16.53 23.42
N GLU A 128 -7.81 -16.95 22.30
CA GLU A 128 -6.70 -16.24 21.68
C GLU A 128 -7.03 -14.75 21.62
N SER A 129 -6.09 -13.91 22.04
CA SER A 129 -6.21 -12.47 21.89
C SER A 129 -6.48 -12.15 20.41
N PRO A 130 -7.54 -11.40 20.09
CA PRO A 130 -7.88 -11.12 18.71
C PRO A 130 -6.71 -10.37 18.07
N GLN A 131 -6.19 -10.92 16.97
CA GLN A 131 -5.09 -10.32 16.23
C GLN A 131 -5.58 -9.06 15.50
N PRO A 132 -4.74 -8.02 15.39
CA PRO A 132 -5.14 -6.76 14.76
C PRO A 132 -5.48 -6.97 13.28
N CYS A 133 -6.62 -6.43 12.85
CA CYS A 133 -6.99 -6.37 11.43
C CYS A 133 -6.46 -5.10 10.77
N ILE A 134 -5.91 -5.24 9.56
CA ILE A 134 -5.16 -4.19 8.87
C ILE A 134 -5.80 -3.89 7.52
N LEU A 135 -5.97 -2.60 7.22
CA LEU A 135 -6.36 -2.10 5.90
C LEU A 135 -5.20 -1.34 5.27
N ASP A 136 -4.94 -1.56 3.99
CA ASP A 136 -3.98 -0.78 3.19
C ASP A 136 -4.72 -0.03 2.07
N LEU A 137 -4.70 1.30 2.14
CA LEU A 137 -5.39 2.21 1.22
C LEU A 137 -4.50 2.53 0.02
N GLY A 138 -5.02 2.32 -1.19
CA GLY A 138 -4.22 2.41 -2.41
C GLY A 138 -3.09 1.39 -2.37
N THR A 139 -3.46 0.13 -2.13
CA THR A 139 -2.52 -0.96 -1.86
C THR A 139 -1.55 -1.21 -3.00
N GLY A 140 -1.85 -0.72 -4.20
CA GLY A 140 -0.96 -0.83 -5.34
C GLY A 140 -0.72 -2.30 -5.68
N ASN A 141 0.56 -2.68 -5.67
CA ASN A 141 0.98 -4.05 -5.90
C ASN A 141 0.74 -4.98 -4.68
N GLY A 142 0.37 -4.48 -3.50
CA GLY A 142 0.13 -5.27 -2.28
C GLY A 142 1.37 -5.62 -1.45
N SER A 143 2.54 -5.04 -1.78
CA SER A 143 3.82 -5.38 -1.13
C SER A 143 3.86 -5.05 0.36
N MET A 144 3.20 -3.97 0.79
CA MET A 144 3.19 -3.54 2.18
C MET A 144 2.51 -4.58 3.09
N LEU A 145 1.35 -5.09 2.69
CA LEU A 145 0.65 -6.14 3.44
C LEU A 145 1.43 -7.46 3.42
N ALA A 146 2.06 -7.82 2.30
CA ALA A 146 2.94 -8.98 2.22
C ALA A 146 4.13 -8.87 3.18
N LEU A 147 4.74 -7.68 3.26
CA LEU A 147 5.84 -7.36 4.18
C LEU A 147 5.41 -7.54 5.64
N LEU A 148 4.28 -6.95 6.03
CA LEU A 148 3.74 -7.07 7.40
C LEU A 148 3.37 -8.52 7.75
N ARG A 149 2.79 -9.27 6.81
CA ARG A 149 2.43 -10.68 7.03
C ARG A 149 3.68 -11.54 7.22
N LYS A 150 4.68 -11.41 6.34
CA LYS A 150 5.83 -12.32 6.29
C LYS A 150 6.97 -11.93 7.21
N ARG A 151 7.35 -10.66 7.24
CA ARG A 151 8.46 -10.17 8.06
C ARG A 151 7.97 -9.54 9.36
N GLY A 152 6.76 -8.98 9.37
CA GLY A 152 6.17 -8.36 10.55
C GLY A 152 5.45 -9.30 11.50
N GLY A 153 5.19 -10.57 11.13
CA GLY A 153 4.55 -11.52 12.04
C GLY A 153 3.09 -11.23 12.38
N PHE A 154 2.44 -10.28 11.70
CA PHE A 154 1.03 -9.98 11.89
C PHE A 154 0.15 -11.15 11.41
N ARG A 155 -0.80 -11.57 12.25
CA ARG A 155 -1.65 -12.77 12.01
C ARG A 155 -3.13 -12.48 11.77
N GLY A 156 -3.59 -11.25 12.02
CA GLY A 156 -4.98 -10.87 11.80
C GLY A 156 -5.35 -10.72 10.33
N GLU A 157 -6.63 -10.43 10.07
CA GLU A 157 -7.14 -10.18 8.71
C GLU A 157 -6.44 -8.98 8.07
N MET A 158 -6.09 -9.10 6.79
CA MET A 158 -5.46 -8.03 6.03
C MET A 158 -6.25 -7.79 4.75
N VAL A 159 -6.61 -6.54 4.51
CA VAL A 159 -7.34 -6.12 3.31
C VAL A 159 -6.54 -5.01 2.62
N GLY A 160 -6.20 -5.20 1.36
CA GLY A 160 -5.68 -4.13 0.50
C GLY A 160 -6.77 -3.65 -0.44
N VAL A 161 -7.00 -2.34 -0.50
CA VAL A 161 -7.99 -1.76 -1.41
C VAL A 161 -7.33 -0.84 -2.42
N ASP A 162 -7.84 -0.85 -3.64
CA ASP A 162 -7.44 0.10 -4.67
C ASP A 162 -8.65 0.43 -5.57
N TYR A 163 -8.76 1.69 -5.97
CA TYR A 163 -9.76 2.14 -6.94
C TYR A 163 -9.49 1.65 -8.38
N SER A 164 -8.28 1.14 -8.66
CA SER A 164 -7.87 0.55 -9.93
C SER A 164 -8.01 -0.98 -9.92
N ALA A 165 -8.90 -1.50 -10.77
CA ALA A 165 -9.06 -2.95 -11.00
C ALA A 165 -7.75 -3.63 -11.42
N ARG A 166 -6.90 -2.90 -12.18
CA ARG A 166 -5.59 -3.40 -12.63
C ARG A 166 -4.61 -3.54 -11.47
N SER A 167 -4.65 -2.63 -10.51
CA SER A 167 -3.86 -2.73 -9.28
C SER A 167 -4.23 -3.96 -8.47
N VAL A 168 -5.53 -4.18 -8.24
CA VAL A 168 -6.04 -5.34 -7.50
C VAL A 168 -5.66 -6.64 -8.20
N MET A 169 -5.75 -6.69 -9.53
CA MET A 169 -5.31 -7.83 -10.33
C MET A 169 -3.81 -8.10 -10.16
N LEU A 170 -2.98 -7.05 -10.21
CA LEU A 170 -1.54 -7.15 -9.97
C LEU A 170 -1.23 -7.70 -8.58
N ALA A 171 -1.86 -7.15 -7.53
CA ALA A 171 -1.63 -7.60 -6.16
C ALA A 171 -2.02 -9.07 -5.94
N ARG A 172 -3.15 -9.50 -6.50
CA ARG A 172 -3.58 -10.91 -6.47
C ARG A 172 -2.60 -11.81 -7.20
N GLU A 173 -2.09 -11.38 -8.36
CA GLU A 173 -1.13 -12.17 -9.15
C GLU A 173 0.24 -12.28 -8.47
N LEU A 174 0.75 -11.19 -7.89
CA LEU A 174 2.01 -11.20 -7.13
C LEU A 174 1.91 -12.04 -5.85
N GLN A 175 0.76 -11.98 -5.16
CA GLN A 175 0.47 -12.88 -4.04
C GLN A 175 0.46 -14.34 -4.50
N ARG A 176 -0.23 -14.66 -5.61
CA ARG A 176 -0.34 -16.02 -6.15
C ARG A 176 1.02 -16.59 -6.55
N LEU A 177 1.85 -15.78 -7.20
CA LEU A 177 3.18 -16.15 -7.66
C LEU A 177 4.25 -16.11 -6.56
N ARG A 178 3.95 -15.51 -5.40
CA ARG A 178 4.91 -15.24 -4.31
C ARG A 178 6.13 -14.43 -4.78
N ILE A 179 5.91 -13.42 -5.62
CA ILE A 179 6.98 -12.60 -6.24
C ILE A 179 7.22 -11.27 -5.49
N HIS A 180 6.52 -10.99 -4.37
CA HIS A 180 6.95 -9.86 -3.55
C HIS A 180 8.38 -10.06 -3.04
N SER A 181 9.14 -8.96 -2.94
CA SER A 181 10.44 -8.94 -2.26
C SER A 181 10.37 -9.51 -0.83
N ALA A 182 9.19 -9.46 -0.19
CA ALA A 182 8.93 -10.12 1.08
C ALA A 182 9.07 -11.67 1.04
N TYR A 183 8.89 -12.31 -0.11
CA TYR A 183 9.03 -13.76 -0.32
C TYR A 183 10.38 -14.17 -0.92
N LEU A 184 11.12 -13.23 -1.52
CA LEU A 184 12.46 -13.48 -2.02
C LEU A 184 13.40 -13.48 -0.80
N SER A 185 13.79 -14.67 -0.34
CA SER A 185 14.76 -14.82 0.75
C SER A 185 16.14 -14.30 0.34
N ASP A 186 16.85 -13.64 1.25
CA ASP A 186 18.23 -13.12 1.09
C ASP A 186 19.32 -14.20 0.89
N SER A 187 18.99 -15.38 0.39
CA SER A 187 19.94 -16.46 0.15
C SER A 187 19.80 -17.02 -1.26
N GLU A 188 20.72 -16.62 -2.14
CA GLU A 188 21.08 -17.37 -3.36
C GLU A 188 21.81 -18.70 -3.04
N ASP A 189 21.45 -19.35 -1.93
CA ASP A 189 21.97 -20.65 -1.53
C ASP A 189 20.79 -21.57 -1.18
N ASP A 190 19.96 -21.91 -2.18
CA ASP A 190 19.17 -23.13 -2.07
C ASP A 190 19.25 -23.93 -3.37
N SER A 191 20.34 -24.68 -3.46
CA SER A 191 20.38 -25.90 -4.25
C SER A 191 19.53 -26.97 -3.55
N GLY A 192 18.24 -26.99 -3.85
CA GLY A 192 17.42 -28.21 -3.79
C GLY A 192 17.17 -28.82 -2.41
N SER A 193 16.89 -28.01 -1.39
CA SER A 193 16.25 -28.50 -0.17
C SER A 193 14.85 -27.89 -0.05
N GLU A 194 13.84 -28.65 -0.48
CA GLU A 194 12.46 -28.48 0.02
C GLU A 194 12.42 -28.71 1.54
N SER A 195 12.91 -27.75 2.32
CA SER A 195 12.71 -27.67 3.75
C SER A 195 11.32 -27.10 3.96
N GLY A 196 10.37 -28.01 4.21
CA GLY A 196 8.95 -27.73 4.35
C GLY A 196 8.60 -26.89 5.58
N CYS A 197 8.74 -25.57 5.47
CA CYS A 197 7.80 -24.68 6.13
C CYS A 197 6.54 -24.62 5.24
N GLU A 198 5.61 -25.52 5.54
CA GLU A 198 4.32 -25.65 4.87
C GLU A 198 3.70 -24.28 4.58
N GLY A 199 3.48 -23.98 3.30
CA GLY A 199 2.15 -23.65 2.77
C GLY A 199 1.25 -22.67 3.53
N GLY A 200 1.77 -21.76 4.33
CA GLY A 200 0.97 -20.78 5.05
C GLY A 200 0.34 -19.81 4.05
N ASP A 201 -0.95 -20.03 3.77
CA ASP A 201 -1.81 -19.13 3.01
C ASP A 201 -1.59 -17.71 3.53
N THR A 202 -1.16 -16.82 2.64
CA THR A 202 -0.89 -15.43 3.01
C THR A 202 -2.18 -14.71 3.36
N ASN A 203 -3.31 -15.25 2.89
CA ASN A 203 -4.68 -14.82 3.13
C ASN A 203 -4.79 -13.29 3.28
N ILE A 204 -4.19 -12.56 2.33
CA ILE A 204 -4.42 -11.13 2.16
C ILE A 204 -5.53 -11.01 1.14
N ARG A 205 -6.62 -10.34 1.53
CA ARG A 205 -7.74 -10.03 0.66
C ARG A 205 -7.42 -8.74 -0.09
N PHE A 206 -7.63 -8.72 -1.39
CA PHE A 206 -7.47 -7.51 -2.21
C PHE A 206 -8.80 -7.18 -2.87
N GLU A 207 -9.26 -5.93 -2.79
CA GLU A 207 -10.58 -5.52 -3.29
C GLU A 207 -10.53 -4.22 -4.09
N GLU A 208 -11.35 -4.16 -5.14
CA GLU A 208 -11.55 -2.91 -5.88
C GLU A 208 -12.54 -2.04 -5.12
N TRP A 209 -12.09 -0.85 -4.69
CA TRP A 209 -12.93 0.07 -3.94
C TRP A 209 -12.45 1.51 -4.10
N ASP A 210 -13.35 2.38 -4.58
CA ASP A 210 -13.11 3.83 -4.66
C ASP A 210 -13.49 4.49 -3.32
N ILE A 211 -12.47 4.79 -2.52
CA ILE A 211 -12.61 5.41 -1.19
C ILE A 211 -13.34 6.77 -1.22
N LEU A 212 -13.30 7.52 -2.33
CA LEU A 212 -13.87 8.87 -2.41
C LEU A 212 -15.28 8.90 -3.02
N HIS A 213 -15.66 7.89 -3.80
CA HIS A 213 -16.95 7.84 -4.49
C HIS A 213 -17.84 6.66 -4.09
N SER A 214 -17.39 5.79 -3.19
CA SER A 214 -18.21 4.66 -2.75
C SER A 214 -19.51 5.14 -2.08
N THR A 215 -20.61 4.50 -2.46
CA THR A 215 -21.91 4.62 -1.81
C THR A 215 -22.06 3.73 -0.58
N ALA A 216 -21.03 2.94 -0.26
CA ALA A 216 -21.08 2.02 0.86
C ALA A 216 -21.17 2.77 2.19
N ASP A 217 -22.01 2.29 3.09
CA ASP A 217 -22.07 2.87 4.42
C ASP A 217 -20.89 2.34 5.24
N ILE A 218 -19.94 3.21 5.56
CA ILE A 218 -18.85 2.93 6.51
C ILE A 218 -19.15 3.50 7.90
N SER A 219 -20.29 4.18 8.06
CA SER A 219 -20.73 4.74 9.33
C SER A 219 -21.61 3.74 10.08
N ARG A 220 -21.50 3.73 11.41
CA ARG A 220 -22.35 2.94 12.30
C ARG A 220 -23.73 3.54 12.52
N ASN A 221 -24.01 4.70 11.93
CA ASN A 221 -25.24 5.42 12.19
C ASN A 221 -26.36 4.78 11.37
N ASP A 222 -27.00 3.78 11.98
CA ASP A 222 -28.34 3.30 11.62
C ASP A 222 -29.36 4.42 11.92
N ASP A 223 -29.19 5.57 11.27
CA ASP A 223 -30.21 6.61 11.20
C ASP A 223 -31.21 6.09 10.16
N GLY A 224 -32.13 5.24 10.61
CA GLY A 224 -33.05 4.42 9.82
C GLY A 224 -33.96 5.16 8.84
N GLU A 225 -33.38 5.81 7.84
CA GLU A 225 -34.09 6.53 6.79
C GLU A 225 -33.38 6.34 5.43
N GLY A 226 -33.78 5.28 4.72
CA GLY A 226 -34.19 5.45 3.31
C GLY A 226 -33.17 5.27 2.18
N SER A 227 -32.04 4.59 2.35
CA SER A 227 -31.32 4.01 1.19
C SER A 227 -30.65 2.69 1.56
N GLU A 228 -30.90 1.63 0.79
CA GLU A 228 -30.14 0.37 0.86
C GLU A 228 -28.70 0.65 0.41
N LYS A 229 -27.88 1.24 1.28
CA LYS A 229 -26.47 1.42 1.01
C LYS A 229 -25.79 0.06 1.07
N GLU A 230 -24.94 -0.18 0.08
CA GLU A 230 -24.16 -1.40 -0.03
C GLU A 230 -23.26 -1.57 1.20
N LYS A 231 -23.27 -2.76 1.81
CA LYS A 231 -22.33 -3.10 2.89
C LYS A 231 -21.11 -3.77 2.29
N LEU A 232 -19.93 -3.39 2.76
CA LEU A 232 -18.67 -3.97 2.35
C LEU A 232 -18.43 -5.25 3.16
N GLU A 233 -18.41 -6.40 2.50
CA GLU A 233 -18.24 -7.71 3.14
C GLU A 233 -16.94 -7.80 3.97
N TRP A 234 -15.89 -7.10 3.53
CA TRP A 234 -14.57 -7.08 4.16
C TRP A 234 -14.41 -6.01 5.25
N PHE A 235 -15.42 -5.16 5.47
CA PHE A 235 -15.33 -4.08 6.46
C PHE A 235 -15.79 -4.57 7.85
N PRO A 236 -14.99 -4.38 8.92
CA PRO A 236 -15.30 -4.90 10.25
C PRO A 236 -16.30 -4.01 11.02
N TYR A 237 -17.57 -4.01 10.59
CA TYR A 237 -18.67 -3.24 11.21
C TYR A 237 -18.82 -3.50 12.72
N ASP A 238 -18.66 -4.75 13.15
CA ASP A 238 -18.79 -5.16 14.55
C ASP A 238 -17.67 -4.60 15.45
N LYS A 239 -16.51 -4.27 14.86
CA LYS A 239 -15.41 -3.59 15.55
C LYS A 239 -15.47 -2.06 15.40
N GLY A 240 -16.32 -1.55 14.51
CA GLY A 240 -16.42 -0.13 14.18
C GLY A 240 -15.25 0.38 13.33
N GLY A 241 -14.59 -0.50 12.57
CA GLY A 241 -13.43 -0.19 11.74
C GLY A 241 -12.23 -1.09 12.01
N PHE A 242 -11.18 -0.91 11.21
CA PHE A 242 -9.91 -1.65 11.29
C PHE A 242 -9.08 -1.21 12.50
N ASP A 243 -8.22 -2.09 12.99
CA ASP A 243 -7.27 -1.78 14.06
C ASP A 243 -6.14 -0.87 13.58
N ILE A 244 -5.66 -1.12 12.36
CA ILE A 244 -4.59 -0.36 11.69
C ILE A 244 -5.03 -0.05 10.26
N VAL A 245 -4.94 1.21 9.85
CA VAL A 245 -5.14 1.65 8.47
C VAL A 245 -3.84 2.26 7.96
N LEU A 246 -3.35 1.79 6.82
CA LEU A 246 -2.14 2.26 6.18
C LEU A 246 -2.51 3.11 4.97
N ASP A 247 -1.80 4.21 4.80
CA ASP A 247 -1.81 5.03 3.60
C ASP A 247 -0.35 5.26 3.22
N LYS A 248 0.05 4.66 2.10
CA LYS A 248 1.40 4.80 1.58
C LYS A 248 1.36 5.51 0.23
N GLY A 249 1.02 6.80 0.26
CA GLY A 249 1.04 7.72 -0.89
C GLY A 249 -0.32 7.93 -1.55
N THR A 250 -1.38 7.40 -0.96
CA THR A 250 -2.75 7.52 -1.48
C THR A 250 -3.28 8.93 -1.25
N PHE A 251 -3.04 9.50 -0.07
CA PHE A 251 -3.37 10.90 0.18
C PHE A 251 -2.60 11.87 -0.73
N ASP A 252 -1.36 11.55 -1.09
CA ASP A 252 -0.56 12.30 -2.07
C ASP A 252 -1.23 12.30 -3.44
N ALA A 253 -1.56 11.12 -3.98
CA ALA A 253 -2.23 10.99 -5.26
C ALA A 253 -3.59 11.72 -5.26
N VAL A 254 -4.39 11.53 -4.22
CA VAL A 254 -5.66 12.23 -4.03
C VAL A 254 -5.48 13.75 -3.98
N SER A 255 -4.40 14.23 -3.35
CA SER A 255 -4.05 15.67 -3.30
C SER A 255 -3.62 16.25 -4.64
N LEU A 256 -3.23 15.41 -5.61
CA LEU A 256 -2.87 15.77 -6.98
C LEU A 256 -4.07 15.68 -7.95
N SER A 257 -5.25 15.25 -7.51
CA SER A 257 -6.45 15.18 -8.34
C SER A 257 -7.12 16.55 -8.49
N ASP A 258 -7.50 16.96 -9.71
CA ASP A 258 -8.25 18.19 -9.95
C ASP A 258 -9.75 18.09 -9.58
N GLU A 259 -10.18 16.92 -9.11
CA GLU A 259 -11.57 16.67 -8.78
C GLU A 259 -12.07 17.53 -7.61
N VAL A 260 -13.30 18.03 -7.79
CA VAL A 260 -14.02 18.82 -6.81
C VAL A 260 -15.24 18.06 -6.32
N VAL A 261 -15.60 18.29 -5.05
CA VAL A 261 -16.81 17.72 -4.47
C VAL A 261 -18.01 18.27 -5.24
N LYS A 262 -18.68 17.41 -6.01
CA LYS A 262 -19.94 17.77 -6.67
C LYS A 262 -20.95 18.06 -5.56
N GLY A 263 -21.42 19.30 -5.47
CA GLY A 263 -22.40 19.70 -4.47
C GLY A 263 -23.69 18.88 -4.61
N HIS A 264 -23.83 17.83 -3.81
CA HIS A 264 -25.14 17.46 -3.34
C HIS A 264 -25.60 18.60 -2.43
N HIS A 265 -26.81 19.10 -2.66
CA HIS A 265 -27.56 19.84 -1.66
C HIS A 265 -27.80 18.90 -0.46
N ASP A 266 -26.78 18.70 0.38
CA ASP A 266 -26.94 17.95 1.62
C ASP A 266 -27.74 18.83 2.58
N ARG A 267 -29.01 18.46 2.75
CA ARG A 267 -30.03 19.13 3.58
C ARG A 267 -29.72 19.16 5.08
N ASN A 268 -28.49 18.83 5.49
CA ASN A 268 -28.09 18.79 6.90
C ASN A 268 -26.82 19.57 7.22
N ASP A 269 -26.26 20.32 6.26
CA ASP A 269 -25.21 21.27 6.60
C ASP A 269 -25.85 22.48 7.29
N LYS A 270 -25.95 22.41 8.62
CA LYS A 270 -26.32 23.57 9.47
C LYS A 270 -25.27 24.69 9.45
N ASP A 271 -24.28 24.59 8.56
CA ASP A 271 -23.28 25.61 8.27
C ASP A 271 -23.53 26.35 6.94
N GLU A 272 -24.79 26.42 6.47
CA GLU A 272 -25.24 27.29 5.36
C GLU A 272 -25.00 28.81 5.60
N GLY A 273 -24.26 29.20 6.63
CA GLY A 273 -24.01 30.60 7.00
C GLY A 273 -22.62 31.16 6.72
N LYS A 274 -21.64 30.38 6.23
CA LYS A 274 -20.23 30.86 6.21
C LYS A 274 -19.44 30.77 4.91
N ASP A 275 -19.97 30.14 3.86
CA ASP A 275 -19.24 29.95 2.59
C ASP A 275 -19.44 31.08 1.55
N THR A 276 -19.89 32.26 1.98
CA THR A 276 -19.77 33.49 1.18
C THR A 276 -18.49 34.23 1.55
N ALA A 277 -17.40 33.92 0.84
CA ALA A 277 -16.29 34.88 0.75
C ALA A 277 -16.85 36.21 0.19
N ALA A 278 -16.40 37.33 0.74
CA ALA A 278 -16.87 38.71 0.45
C ALA A 278 -16.73 39.19 -1.02
N SER A 279 -16.52 38.27 -1.97
CA SER A 279 -16.24 38.51 -3.38
C SER A 279 -17.09 37.66 -4.35
N GLY A 280 -18.04 36.85 -3.88
CA GLY A 280 -18.97 36.11 -4.76
C GLY A 280 -18.37 34.96 -5.58
N LYS A 281 -17.15 34.50 -5.24
CA LYS A 281 -16.60 33.24 -5.77
C LYS A 281 -17.16 32.05 -4.96
N LYS A 282 -17.80 31.09 -5.64
CA LYS A 282 -18.12 29.79 -5.05
C LYS A 282 -16.82 29.11 -4.63
N ILE A 283 -16.69 28.75 -3.35
CA ILE A 283 -15.58 27.92 -2.87
C ILE A 283 -15.86 26.49 -3.37
N GLN A 284 -15.12 26.04 -4.38
CA GLN A 284 -15.14 24.63 -4.79
C GLN A 284 -14.18 23.87 -3.86
N ARG A 285 -14.71 22.97 -3.03
CA ARG A 285 -13.89 22.09 -2.19
C ARG A 285 -13.31 20.96 -3.04
N ARG A 286 -12.02 20.65 -2.86
CA ARG A 286 -11.36 19.53 -3.54
C ARG A 286 -11.69 18.21 -2.85
N VAL A 287 -11.64 17.11 -3.60
CA VAL A 287 -11.93 15.78 -3.03
C VAL A 287 -10.96 15.37 -1.92
N CYS A 288 -9.72 15.87 -1.95
CA CYS A 288 -8.72 15.63 -0.91
C CYS A 288 -9.15 16.15 0.49
N GLU A 289 -9.99 17.18 0.55
CA GLU A 289 -10.54 17.71 1.81
C GLU A 289 -11.47 16.71 2.53
N ARG A 290 -12.09 15.78 1.80
CA ARG A 290 -12.93 14.74 2.40
C ARG A 290 -12.13 13.53 2.89
N TYR A 291 -10.95 13.30 2.30
CA TYR A 291 -10.19 12.08 2.50
C TYR A 291 -9.87 11.78 3.97
N PRO A 292 -9.35 12.72 4.79
CA PRO A 292 -9.07 12.44 6.20
C PRO A 292 -10.32 12.03 7.01
N GLY A 293 -11.47 12.61 6.69
CA GLY A 293 -12.75 12.26 7.33
C GLY A 293 -13.20 10.83 7.01
N VAL A 294 -13.02 10.40 5.75
CA VAL A 294 -13.29 9.02 5.32
C VAL A 294 -12.33 8.04 6.01
N VAL A 295 -11.01 8.34 6.00
CA VAL A 295 -10.00 7.49 6.66
C VAL A 295 -10.26 7.37 8.16
N ARG A 296 -10.65 8.45 8.84
CA ARG A 296 -11.09 8.41 10.24
C ARG A 296 -12.26 7.43 10.43
N GLY A 297 -13.21 7.37 9.51
CA GLY A 297 -14.33 6.43 9.54
C GLY A 297 -13.91 4.96 9.40
N LEU A 298 -12.81 4.68 8.71
CA LEU A 298 -12.32 3.32 8.43
C LEU A 298 -11.58 2.68 9.61
N VAL A 299 -11.02 3.48 10.53
CA VAL A 299 -10.28 3.00 11.70
C VAL A 299 -11.17 2.99 12.94
N ARG A 300 -11.15 1.93 13.74
CA ARG A 300 -11.94 1.91 14.98
C ARG A 300 -11.42 2.91 16.01
N LYS A 301 -12.25 3.23 17.02
CA LYS A 301 -11.79 3.97 18.20
C LYS A 301 -10.65 3.21 18.90
N GLY A 302 -9.59 3.93 19.25
CA GLY A 302 -8.33 3.40 19.79
C GLY A 302 -7.40 2.78 18.74
N GLY A 303 -7.84 2.64 17.48
CA GLY A 303 -7.03 2.16 16.37
C GLY A 303 -6.14 3.26 15.76
N PHE A 304 -5.31 2.86 14.80
CA PHE A 304 -4.24 3.69 14.26
C PHE A 304 -4.34 3.89 12.75
N VAL A 305 -3.94 5.07 12.29
CA VAL A 305 -3.76 5.41 10.88
C VAL A 305 -2.30 5.78 10.67
N VAL A 306 -1.59 5.11 9.75
CA VAL A 306 -0.21 5.42 9.42
C VAL A 306 -0.17 5.99 8.01
N VAL A 307 0.23 7.25 7.87
CA VAL A 307 0.24 7.96 6.59
C VAL A 307 1.67 8.33 6.21
N THR A 308 2.14 7.80 5.07
CA THR A 308 3.41 8.13 4.44
C THR A 308 3.17 9.08 3.26
N SER A 309 3.89 10.20 3.23
CA SER A 309 3.71 11.23 2.21
C SER A 309 5.02 11.85 1.72
N CYS A 310 5.13 12.16 0.42
CA CYS A 310 6.22 12.97 -0.14
C CYS A 310 5.83 14.39 -0.56
N ASN A 311 4.54 14.73 -0.67
CA ASN A 311 4.15 16.09 -1.09
C ASN A 311 3.86 17.05 0.08
N TRP A 312 3.67 16.53 1.29
CA TRP A 312 3.36 17.33 2.47
C TRP A 312 4.48 17.30 3.50
N THR A 313 4.73 18.44 4.15
CA THR A 313 5.56 18.42 5.37
C THR A 313 4.83 17.71 6.50
N GLU A 314 5.55 17.33 7.54
CA GLU A 314 4.94 16.72 8.72
C GLU A 314 3.84 17.62 9.31
N GLU A 315 4.11 18.93 9.46
CA GLU A 315 3.17 19.87 10.06
C GLU A 315 1.92 20.07 9.19
N GLU A 316 2.06 20.00 7.87
CA GLU A 316 0.94 20.08 6.94
C GLU A 316 0.10 18.81 6.97
N LEU A 317 0.74 17.64 6.95
CA LEU A 317 0.07 16.35 7.04
C LEU A 317 -0.70 16.22 8.36
N VAL A 318 -0.09 16.62 9.48
CA VAL A 318 -0.78 16.67 10.77
C VAL A 318 -1.97 17.61 10.71
N ARG A 319 -1.85 18.78 10.09
CA ARG A 319 -2.99 19.71 9.94
C ARG A 319 -4.12 19.09 9.13
N TRP A 320 -3.84 18.44 7.99
CA TRP A 320 -4.84 17.75 7.18
C TRP A 320 -5.66 16.73 7.98
N PHE A 321 -4.98 15.90 8.77
CA PHE A 321 -5.63 14.80 9.47
C PHE A 321 -6.24 15.18 10.84
N THR A 322 -5.95 16.36 11.38
CA THR A 322 -6.40 16.77 12.72
C THR A 322 -7.29 18.01 12.76
N ALA A 323 -7.43 18.77 11.65
CA ALA A 323 -8.16 20.04 11.64
C ALA A 323 -9.68 19.91 11.79
N SER A 324 -10.29 18.87 11.21
CA SER A 324 -11.75 18.76 11.04
C SER A 324 -12.44 17.90 12.11
N ALA A 325 -11.93 17.91 13.33
CA ALA A 325 -12.32 16.95 14.34
C ALA A 325 -13.26 17.53 15.40
N ASP A 326 -14.48 16.98 15.48
CA ASP A 326 -15.42 17.26 16.58
C ASP A 326 -14.81 16.83 17.92
N ALA A 327 -15.23 17.48 19.01
CA ALA A 327 -14.64 17.29 20.35
C ALA A 327 -14.65 15.84 20.87
N GLY A 328 -15.44 14.93 20.26
CA GLY A 328 -15.59 13.51 20.62
C GLY A 328 -15.07 12.48 19.60
N ASP A 329 -14.58 12.90 18.43
CA ASP A 329 -14.07 11.98 17.41
C ASP A 329 -12.97 12.61 16.57
N ARG A 330 -11.71 12.28 16.91
CA ARG A 330 -10.56 12.93 16.28
C ARG A 330 -9.39 11.99 16.10
N LEU A 331 -8.56 12.32 15.13
CA LEU A 331 -7.21 11.77 15.02
C LEU A 331 -6.27 12.66 15.82
N VAL A 332 -5.38 12.05 16.59
CA VAL A 332 -4.28 12.73 17.27
C VAL A 332 -2.96 12.07 16.89
N VAL A 333 -1.89 12.85 16.81
CA VAL A 333 -0.57 12.28 16.52
C VAL A 333 -0.16 11.36 17.67
N TRP A 334 0.15 10.12 17.33
CA TRP A 334 0.65 9.11 18.26
C TRP A 334 2.15 8.91 18.13
N GLY A 335 2.66 8.78 16.89
CA GLY A 335 4.07 8.51 16.64
C GLY A 335 4.54 9.00 15.28
N ARG A 336 5.85 8.93 15.05
CA ARG A 336 6.52 9.37 13.82
C ARG A 336 7.59 8.37 13.43
N VAL A 337 7.78 8.18 12.13
CA VAL A 337 8.92 7.43 11.61
C VAL A 337 10.01 8.42 11.20
N GLU A 338 11.22 8.18 11.69
CA GLU A 338 12.36 9.03 11.36
C GLU A 338 12.96 8.67 10.00
N TYR A 339 13.22 9.68 9.16
CA TYR A 339 13.96 9.54 7.91
C TYR A 339 15.15 10.51 7.88
N PRO A 340 16.17 10.25 7.05
CA PRO A 340 17.28 11.18 6.86
C PRO A 340 16.77 12.57 6.46
N ARG A 341 17.26 13.60 7.15
CA ARG A 341 16.94 15.00 6.88
C ARG A 341 18.11 15.68 6.18
N PHE A 342 17.82 16.51 5.21
CA PHE A 342 18.81 17.30 4.48
C PHE A 342 18.70 18.75 4.91
N ARG A 343 19.85 19.42 5.10
CA ARG A 343 19.91 20.84 5.43
C ARG A 343 20.55 21.62 4.29
N PHE A 344 19.82 22.58 3.74
CA PHE A 344 20.33 23.48 2.71
C PHE A 344 19.92 24.93 3.02
N GLY A 345 20.90 25.84 3.07
CA GLY A 345 20.63 27.26 3.33
C GLY A 345 19.94 27.57 4.66
N GLY A 346 20.16 26.74 5.70
CA GLY A 346 19.52 26.88 7.01
C GLY A 346 18.08 26.35 7.09
N ARG A 347 17.55 25.77 6.00
CA ARG A 347 16.26 25.08 5.96
C ARG A 347 16.49 23.57 5.98
N GLU A 348 15.68 22.87 6.77
CA GLU A 348 15.69 21.42 6.89
C GLU A 348 14.54 20.85 6.06
N GLY A 349 14.82 19.82 5.25
CA GLY A 349 13.85 19.16 4.39
C GLY A 349 13.99 17.64 4.47
N GLN A 350 12.91 16.94 4.15
CA GLN A 350 12.82 15.48 4.17
C GLN A 350 12.13 15.04 2.88
N GLY A 351 12.62 14.00 2.21
CA GLY A 351 12.02 13.52 0.94
C GLY A 351 10.69 12.79 1.13
N VAL A 352 10.46 12.25 2.33
CA VAL A 352 9.24 11.56 2.74
C VAL A 352 8.98 11.80 4.21
N VAL A 353 7.74 11.86 4.64
CA VAL A 353 7.33 11.89 6.05
C VAL A 353 6.38 10.72 6.33
N THR A 354 6.43 10.15 7.52
CA THR A 354 5.40 9.19 7.96
C THR A 354 4.94 9.52 9.36
N VAL A 355 3.63 9.69 9.52
CA VAL A 355 2.99 10.03 10.79
C VAL A 355 1.97 8.96 11.13
N CYS A 356 2.02 8.48 12.37
CA CYS A 356 1.03 7.59 12.95
C CYS A 356 0.06 8.41 13.80
N PHE A 357 -1.22 8.30 13.50
CA PHE A 357 -2.32 8.91 14.23
C PHE A 357 -3.11 7.85 14.99
N GLN A 358 -3.62 8.17 16.17
CA GLN A 358 -4.59 7.37 16.88
C GLN A 358 -5.97 8.02 16.80
N ARG A 359 -7.01 7.24 16.51
CA ARG A 359 -8.40 7.72 16.61
C ARG A 359 -8.85 7.66 18.06
N VAL A 360 -9.15 8.81 18.64
CA VAL A 360 -9.56 8.96 20.04
C VAL A 360 -10.99 9.47 20.16
N GLU A 361 -11.54 9.34 21.37
CA GLU A 361 -12.74 10.06 21.81
C GLU A 361 -12.38 11.48 22.26
#